data_AF-A0A2W6T3M3-F1
#
_entry.id   AF-A0A2W6T3M3-F1
#
_cell.length_a   1.000
_cell.length_b   1.000
_cell.length_c   1.000
_cell.angle_alpha   90.00
_cell.angle_beta   90.00
_cell.angle_gamma   90.00
#
_symmetry.space_group_name_H-M   'P 1'
#
loop_
_entity.id
_entity.type
_entity.pdbx_description
1 polymer ?
#
loop_
_entity_poly.entity_id
_entity_poly.type
_entity_poly.pdbx_seq_one_letter_code
_entity_poly.pdbx_strand_id
1 'polypeptide(L)'
;MALRSDEAGGLVIPQSTDYAGAMGVSTWRVGLERRYKDWRGEQERIRKDVAEIEAAYETLDEKKARLERLVELIGASEVIMSEVAPGWDPALVKPTQQHKWRTPFEPAAITRGALDLLRVAKEPQSAKQLATQIIIQHGLDTDDTDLMDRVRAAVDASMRAKERKGFVEKHGEWPVYWSVKHHGNRPGD
;
A
#
# COMPACT_ATOMS: atom_id res chain seq x y z
N MET A 1 30.06 -65.55 -40.60
CA MET A 1 28.87 -65.89 -39.78
C MET A 1 29.28 -65.76 -38.32
N ALA A 2 28.73 -64.77 -37.63
CA ALA A 2 28.51 -64.64 -36.17
C ALA A 2 28.66 -63.17 -35.74
N LEU A 3 27.55 -62.67 -35.21
CA LEU A 3 27.33 -61.33 -34.68
C LEU A 3 28.15 -61.08 -33.41
N ARG A 4 28.56 -59.83 -33.20
CA ARG A 4 28.53 -59.23 -31.85
C ARG A 4 27.88 -57.86 -31.96
N SER A 5 26.67 -57.78 -31.44
CA SER A 5 26.07 -56.56 -30.95
C SER A 5 26.90 -56.07 -29.78
N ASP A 6 27.27 -54.80 -29.77
CA ASP A 6 27.56 -54.09 -28.54
C ASP A 6 26.89 -52.71 -28.60
N GLU A 7 26.39 -52.32 -27.45
CA GLU A 7 25.36 -51.33 -27.24
C GLU A 7 25.93 -49.90 -27.19
N ALA A 8 25.02 -48.94 -27.35
CA ALA A 8 25.16 -47.48 -27.22
C ALA A 8 25.25 -46.72 -28.55
N GLY A 9 24.06 -46.36 -29.06
CA GLY A 9 23.86 -45.35 -30.10
C GLY A 9 24.25 -43.95 -29.61
N GLY A 10 25.55 -43.69 -29.54
CA GLY A 10 26.11 -42.36 -29.31
C GLY A 10 26.17 -41.59 -30.62
N LEU A 11 25.33 -40.56 -30.76
CA LEU A 11 25.39 -39.61 -31.85
C LEU A 11 26.73 -38.85 -31.78
N VAL A 12 27.65 -39.14 -32.70
CA VAL A 12 28.88 -38.34 -32.89
C VAL A 12 28.46 -37.01 -33.51
N ILE A 13 28.35 -35.96 -32.69
CA ILE A 13 28.13 -34.60 -33.18
C ILE A 13 29.47 -34.06 -33.68
N PRO A 14 29.64 -33.76 -34.99
CA PRO A 14 30.85 -33.14 -35.48
C PRO A 14 31.00 -31.75 -34.84
N GLN A 15 32.18 -31.45 -34.31
CA GLN A 15 32.55 -30.14 -33.81
C GLN A 15 32.56 -29.16 -35.00
N SER A 16 31.45 -28.46 -35.24
CA SER A 16 31.37 -27.39 -36.23
C SER A 16 32.03 -26.14 -35.68
N THR A 17 33.16 -25.79 -36.28
CA THR A 17 33.85 -24.52 -36.10
C THR A 17 33.01 -23.37 -36.66
N ASP A 18 32.03 -22.87 -35.89
CA ASP A 18 31.17 -21.74 -36.27
C ASP A 18 31.13 -20.67 -35.17
N TYR A 19 32.22 -19.92 -35.02
CA TYR A 19 32.29 -18.81 -34.07
C TYR A 19 31.61 -17.51 -34.56
N ALA A 20 31.18 -17.42 -35.82
CA ALA A 20 30.50 -16.25 -36.37
C ALA A 20 28.96 -16.30 -36.28
N GLY A 21 28.34 -17.49 -36.35
CA GLY A 21 26.88 -17.66 -36.23
C GLY A 21 26.37 -17.60 -34.78
N ALA A 22 27.22 -17.95 -33.81
CA ALA A 22 26.87 -17.97 -32.39
C ALA A 22 26.60 -16.56 -31.80
N MET A 23 27.26 -15.51 -32.30
CA MET A 23 27.04 -14.13 -31.85
C MET A 23 25.71 -13.53 -32.35
N GLY A 24 25.26 -13.87 -33.56
CA GLY A 24 23.97 -13.40 -34.10
C GLY A 24 22.77 -14.06 -33.42
N VAL A 25 22.84 -15.37 -33.19
CA VAL A 25 21.80 -16.14 -32.48
C VAL A 25 21.74 -15.75 -31.01
N SER A 26 22.87 -15.52 -30.35
CA SER A 26 22.90 -15.07 -28.95
C SER A 26 22.34 -13.64 -28.80
N THR A 27 22.62 -12.73 -29.73
CA THR A 27 22.09 -11.35 -29.70
C THR A 27 20.57 -11.31 -29.90
N TRP A 28 20.04 -12.06 -30.88
CA TRP A 28 18.59 -12.15 -31.09
C TRP A 28 17.87 -12.87 -29.95
N ARG A 29 18.46 -13.92 -29.41
CA ARG A 29 17.94 -14.64 -28.23
C ARG A 29 17.85 -13.72 -27.01
N VAL A 30 18.89 -12.94 -26.72
CA VAL A 30 18.89 -11.97 -25.60
C VAL A 30 17.83 -10.87 -25.81
N GLY A 31 17.71 -10.36 -27.04
CA GLY A 31 16.67 -9.39 -27.39
C GLY A 31 15.24 -9.95 -27.24
N LEU A 32 15.03 -11.18 -27.69
CA LEU A 32 13.75 -11.88 -27.57
C LEU A 32 13.41 -12.19 -26.11
N GLU A 33 14.39 -12.62 -25.32
CA GLU A 33 14.22 -12.90 -23.89
C GLU A 33 13.83 -11.64 -23.11
N ARG A 34 14.46 -10.49 -23.45
CA ARG A 34 14.08 -9.20 -22.86
C ARG A 34 12.63 -8.83 -23.21
N ARG A 35 12.25 -8.92 -24.49
CA ARG A 35 10.87 -8.64 -24.93
C ARG A 35 9.86 -9.59 -24.27
N TYR A 36 10.21 -10.87 -24.15
CA TYR A 36 9.38 -11.86 -23.47
C TYR A 36 9.15 -11.47 -21.99
N LYS A 37 10.20 -11.04 -21.28
CA LYS A 37 10.06 -10.55 -19.89
C LYS A 37 9.14 -9.33 -19.80
N ASP A 38 9.32 -8.36 -20.71
CA ASP A 38 8.48 -7.15 -20.76
C ASP A 38 7.00 -7.52 -20.97
N TRP A 39 6.70 -8.36 -21.98
CA TRP A 39 5.33 -8.81 -22.27
C TRP A 39 4.72 -9.64 -21.15
N ARG A 40 5.53 -10.46 -20.47
CA ARG A 40 5.07 -11.26 -19.33
C ARG A 40 4.68 -10.37 -18.15
N GLY A 41 5.48 -9.33 -17.88
CA GLY A 41 5.14 -8.33 -16.86
C GLY A 41 3.87 -7.54 -17.22
N GLU A 42 3.72 -7.15 -18.48
CA GLU A 42 2.50 -6.50 -18.98
C GLU A 42 1.27 -7.41 -18.88
N GLN A 43 1.41 -8.69 -19.24
CA GLN A 43 0.33 -9.67 -19.12
C GLN A 43 -0.12 -9.85 -17.66
N GLU A 44 0.82 -9.91 -16.70
CA GLU A 44 0.50 -10.01 -15.28
C GLU A 44 -0.23 -8.77 -14.76
N ARG A 45 0.22 -7.57 -15.16
CA ARG A 45 -0.46 -6.32 -14.84
C ARG A 45 -1.89 -6.31 -15.37
N ILE A 46 -2.07 -6.58 -16.66
CA ILE A 46 -3.40 -6.58 -17.29
C ILE A 46 -4.32 -7.61 -16.64
N ARG A 47 -3.83 -8.81 -16.30
CA ARG A 47 -4.65 -9.81 -15.59
C ARG A 47 -5.14 -9.30 -14.24
N LYS A 48 -4.29 -8.60 -13.49
CA LYS A 48 -4.67 -8.00 -12.20
C LYS A 48 -5.73 -6.93 -12.39
N ASP A 49 -5.54 -6.05 -13.37
CA ASP A 49 -6.48 -4.97 -13.67
C ASP A 49 -7.85 -5.54 -14.08
N VAL A 50 -7.87 -6.59 -14.92
CA VAL A 50 -9.11 -7.28 -15.33
C VAL A 50 -9.82 -7.88 -14.10
N ALA A 51 -9.10 -8.60 -13.24
CA ALA A 51 -9.70 -9.20 -12.05
C ALA A 51 -10.27 -8.14 -11.08
N GLU A 52 -9.61 -6.99 -10.94
CA GLU A 52 -10.11 -5.87 -10.12
C GLU A 52 -11.39 -5.26 -10.72
N ILE A 53 -11.44 -5.09 -12.04
CA ILE A 53 -12.62 -4.58 -12.75
C ILE A 53 -13.78 -5.56 -12.65
N GLU A 54 -13.55 -6.86 -12.84
CA GLU A 54 -14.57 -7.91 -12.73
C GLU A 54 -15.16 -7.93 -11.31
N ALA A 55 -14.32 -7.94 -10.27
CA ALA A 55 -14.78 -7.89 -8.89
C ALA A 55 -15.55 -6.59 -8.57
N ALA A 56 -15.12 -5.44 -9.12
CA ALA A 56 -15.86 -4.20 -8.97
C ALA A 56 -17.22 -4.26 -9.67
N TYR A 57 -17.29 -4.88 -10.86
CA TYR A 57 -18.50 -5.03 -11.65
C TYR A 57 -19.52 -5.95 -10.97
N GLU A 58 -19.08 -7.03 -10.34
CA GLU A 58 -19.95 -7.92 -9.54
C GLU A 58 -20.71 -7.17 -8.44
N THR A 59 -20.08 -6.16 -7.83
CA THR A 59 -20.70 -5.35 -6.76
C THR A 59 -21.40 -4.09 -7.28
N LEU A 60 -21.41 -3.83 -8.60
CA LEU A 60 -21.92 -2.60 -9.18
C LEU A 60 -23.43 -2.42 -8.92
N ASP A 61 -24.21 -3.47 -9.16
CA ASP A 61 -25.66 -3.38 -9.04
C ASP A 61 -26.11 -3.26 -7.58
N GLU A 62 -25.38 -3.89 -6.64
CA GLU A 62 -25.60 -3.69 -5.21
C GLU A 62 -25.35 -2.22 -4.82
N LYS A 63 -24.29 -1.58 -5.35
CA LYS A 63 -24.01 -0.16 -5.11
C LYS A 63 -25.08 0.75 -5.73
N LYS A 64 -25.59 0.44 -6.93
CA LYS A 64 -26.70 1.18 -7.55
C LYS A 64 -27.97 1.08 -6.71
N ALA A 65 -28.35 -0.12 -6.30
CA ALA A 65 -29.52 -0.34 -5.43
C ALA A 65 -29.36 0.40 -4.10
N ARG A 66 -28.15 0.41 -3.52
CA ARG A 66 -27.87 1.18 -2.31
C ARG A 66 -27.99 2.68 -2.53
N LEU A 67 -27.54 3.19 -3.68
CA LEU A 67 -27.65 4.61 -4.02
C LEU A 67 -29.12 5.03 -4.13
N GLU A 68 -29.94 4.26 -4.86
CA GLU A 68 -31.39 4.49 -4.96
C GLU A 68 -32.04 4.51 -3.58
N ARG A 69 -31.70 3.53 -2.73
CA ARG A 69 -32.23 3.48 -1.36
C ARG A 69 -31.81 4.69 -0.51
N LEU A 70 -30.60 5.20 -0.69
CA LEU A 70 -30.13 6.40 0.01
C LEU A 70 -30.89 7.64 -0.44
N VAL A 71 -31.20 7.78 -1.73
CA VAL A 71 -32.02 8.88 -2.26
C VAL A 71 -33.39 8.89 -1.60
N GLU A 72 -34.06 7.72 -1.51
CA GLU A 72 -35.36 7.61 -0.83
C GLU A 72 -35.28 8.02 0.65
N LEU A 73 -34.25 7.55 1.37
CA LEU A 73 -34.08 7.84 2.79
C LEU A 73 -33.78 9.31 3.04
N ILE A 74 -32.97 9.94 2.20
CA ILE A 74 -32.67 11.37 2.27
C ILE A 74 -33.96 12.17 2.05
N GLY A 75 -34.71 11.88 0.98
CA GLY A 75 -35.97 12.58 0.70
C GLY A 75 -37.01 12.41 1.81
N ALA A 76 -37.16 11.19 2.35
CA ALA A 76 -38.05 10.96 3.49
C ALA A 76 -37.61 11.74 4.75
N SER A 77 -36.30 11.83 4.99
CA SER A 77 -35.76 12.58 6.12
C SER A 77 -36.00 14.08 5.96
N GLU A 78 -35.87 14.63 4.76
CA GLU A 78 -36.16 16.03 4.46
C GLU A 78 -37.63 16.38 4.74
N VAL A 79 -38.56 15.53 4.31
CA VAL A 79 -40.00 15.71 4.59
C VAL A 79 -40.29 15.71 6.09
N ILE A 80 -39.70 14.78 6.84
CA ILE A 80 -39.88 14.74 8.30
C ILE A 80 -39.31 16.01 8.95
N MET A 81 -38.12 16.43 8.51
CA MET A 81 -37.45 17.60 9.07
C MET A 81 -38.19 18.90 8.76
N SER A 82 -38.83 19.03 7.60
CA SER A 82 -39.65 20.22 7.29
C SER A 82 -40.86 20.37 8.22
N GLU A 83 -41.43 19.26 8.68
CA GLU A 83 -42.56 19.26 9.64
C GLU A 83 -42.10 19.54 11.07
N VAL A 84 -40.98 18.97 11.50
CA VAL A 84 -40.48 19.08 12.88
C VAL A 84 -39.70 20.37 13.11
N ALA A 85 -39.04 20.89 12.09
CA ALA A 85 -38.22 22.10 12.16
C ALA A 85 -38.35 22.94 10.88
N PRO A 86 -39.39 23.80 10.76
CA PRO A 86 -39.67 24.55 9.53
C PRO A 86 -38.56 25.52 9.07
N GLY A 87 -37.63 25.89 9.96
CA GLY A 87 -36.46 26.72 9.64
C GLY A 87 -35.20 25.93 9.31
N TRP A 88 -35.28 24.59 9.28
CA TRP A 88 -34.17 23.72 8.92
C TRP A 88 -33.95 23.73 7.41
N ASP A 89 -32.72 23.99 6.99
CA ASP A 89 -32.31 23.99 5.58
C ASP A 89 -31.36 22.81 5.32
N PRO A 90 -31.77 21.82 4.50
CA PRO A 90 -30.93 20.69 4.14
C PRO A 90 -29.63 21.11 3.44
N ALA A 91 -29.61 22.24 2.73
CA ALA A 91 -28.42 22.74 2.03
C ALA A 91 -27.30 23.17 2.99
N LEU A 92 -27.63 23.49 4.25
CA LEU A 92 -26.65 23.82 5.27
C LEU A 92 -26.04 22.58 5.96
N VAL A 93 -26.60 21.40 5.73
CA VAL A 93 -26.11 20.14 6.31
C VAL A 93 -24.96 19.60 5.47
N LYS A 94 -23.74 19.62 6.03
CA LYS A 94 -22.55 19.10 5.34
C LYS A 94 -22.54 17.56 5.32
N PRO A 95 -22.38 16.92 4.14
CA PRO A 95 -22.28 15.47 4.06
C PRO A 95 -21.00 14.98 4.75
N THR A 96 -21.11 13.89 5.51
CA THR A 96 -19.98 13.23 6.15
C THR A 96 -19.74 11.86 5.53
N GLN A 97 -18.52 11.60 5.06
CA GLN A 97 -18.14 10.28 4.56
C GLN A 97 -17.67 9.41 5.73
N GLN A 98 -18.32 8.25 5.90
CA GLN A 98 -17.82 7.23 6.83
C GLN A 98 -16.59 6.53 6.24
N HIS A 99 -15.64 6.14 7.10
CA HIS A 99 -14.44 5.36 6.75
C HIS A 99 -13.46 5.98 5.74
N LYS A 100 -13.52 7.29 5.48
CA LYS A 100 -12.48 7.94 4.67
C LYS A 100 -11.15 7.91 5.43
N TRP A 101 -10.09 7.43 4.78
CA TRP A 101 -8.73 7.62 5.26
C TRP A 101 -8.50 9.11 5.43
N ARG A 102 -8.33 9.56 6.68
CA ARG A 102 -8.16 10.99 6.98
C ARG A 102 -6.85 11.55 6.41
N THR A 103 -6.00 10.71 5.85
CA THR A 103 -4.65 11.05 5.43
C THR A 103 -4.40 10.53 4.02
N PRO A 104 -3.62 11.23 3.17
CA PRO A 104 -3.33 10.84 1.78
C PRO A 104 -2.38 9.63 1.64
N PHE A 105 -2.08 8.93 2.74
CA PHE A 105 -1.10 7.85 2.79
C PHE A 105 -1.79 6.49 2.72
N GLU A 106 -1.08 5.51 2.16
CA GLU A 106 -1.51 4.12 2.17
C GLU A 106 -1.75 3.57 3.59
N PRO A 107 -2.60 2.54 3.75
CA PRO A 107 -2.79 1.88 5.03
C PRO A 107 -1.45 1.48 5.68
N ALA A 108 -1.31 1.80 6.96
CA ALA A 108 -0.10 1.59 7.76
C ALA A 108 1.17 2.37 7.35
N ALA A 109 1.18 3.14 6.26
CA ALA A 109 2.36 3.93 5.85
C ALA A 109 2.81 4.91 6.94
N ILE A 110 1.87 5.64 7.56
CA ILE A 110 2.15 6.54 8.69
C ILE A 110 2.76 5.78 9.88
N THR A 111 2.27 4.57 10.15
CA THR A 111 2.77 3.76 11.28
C THR A 111 4.17 3.23 11.00
N ARG A 112 4.45 2.78 9.78
CA ARG A 112 5.79 2.32 9.39
C ARG A 112 6.77 3.49 9.41
N GLY A 113 6.44 4.60 8.75
CA GLY A 113 7.25 5.81 8.73
C GLY A 113 7.56 6.33 10.13
N ALA A 114 6.56 6.39 11.01
CA ALA A 114 6.78 6.82 12.40
C ALA A 114 7.73 5.88 13.16
N LEU A 115 7.59 4.56 13.01
CA LEU A 115 8.49 3.60 13.67
C LEU A 115 9.90 3.64 13.10
N ASP A 116 10.05 3.80 11.78
CA ASP A 116 11.36 3.90 11.13
C ASP A 116 12.09 5.18 11.57
N LEU A 117 11.37 6.31 11.64
CA LEU A 117 11.90 7.54 12.21
C LEU A 117 12.31 7.39 13.67
N LEU A 118 11.52 6.72 14.49
CA LEU A 118 11.87 6.46 15.90
C LEU A 118 13.04 5.47 16.07
N ARG A 119 13.28 4.56 15.12
CA ARG A 119 14.45 3.66 15.14
C ARG A 119 15.74 4.39 14.78
N VAL A 120 15.65 5.37 13.88
CA VAL A 120 16.79 6.20 13.47
C VAL A 120 17.06 7.30 14.49
N ALA A 121 16.00 7.83 15.12
CA ALA A 121 16.12 8.83 16.16
C ALA A 121 16.78 8.24 17.41
N LYS A 122 17.86 8.88 17.87
CA LYS A 122 18.53 8.54 19.13
C LYS A 122 17.80 9.09 20.36
N GLU A 123 16.82 9.97 20.14
CA GLU A 123 16.09 10.69 21.18
C GLU A 123 14.58 10.55 20.96
N PRO A 124 13.77 10.59 22.04
CA PRO A 124 12.31 10.56 21.93
C PRO A 124 11.76 11.70 21.06
N GLN A 125 10.81 11.38 20.18
CA GLN A 125 10.22 12.35 19.25
C GLN A 125 8.74 12.57 19.55
N SER A 126 8.27 13.82 19.43
CA SER A 126 6.85 14.15 19.53
C SER A 126 6.08 13.75 18.27
N ALA A 127 4.77 13.55 18.41
CA ALA A 127 3.90 13.27 17.25
C ALA A 127 3.94 14.38 16.19
N LYS A 128 4.20 15.63 16.59
CA LYS A 128 4.36 16.76 15.65
C LYS A 128 5.64 16.61 14.83
N GLN A 129 6.78 16.32 15.48
CA GLN A 129 8.06 16.13 14.78
C GLN A 129 8.01 14.95 13.80
N LEU A 130 7.40 13.84 14.21
CA LEU A 130 7.20 12.67 13.35
C LEU A 130 6.28 12.99 12.17
N ALA A 131 5.17 13.71 12.39
CA ALA A 131 4.26 14.10 11.31
C ALA A 131 4.95 15.00 10.28
N THR A 132 5.71 16.00 10.73
CA THR A 132 6.48 16.88 9.84
C THR A 132 7.45 16.08 8.97
N GLN A 133 8.21 15.16 9.58
CA GLN A 133 9.17 14.34 8.83
C GLN A 133 8.49 13.40 7.83
N ILE A 134 7.35 12.81 8.18
CA ILE A 134 6.57 11.95 7.28
C ILE A 134 6.04 12.77 6.09
N ILE A 135 5.51 13.97 6.32
CA ILE A 135 5.02 14.85 5.25
C ILE A 135 6.16 15.22 4.29
N ILE A 136 7.34 15.58 4.83
CA ILE A 136 8.55 15.89 4.05
C ILE A 136 9.00 14.67 3.22
N GLN A 137 9.06 13.47 3.82
CA GLN A 137 9.48 12.24 3.14
C GLN A 137 8.59 11.90 1.93
N HIS A 138 7.32 12.32 1.98
CA HIS A 138 6.36 12.09 0.91
C HIS A 138 6.21 13.28 -0.06
N GLY A 139 7.06 14.31 0.06
CA GLY A 139 7.05 15.47 -0.83
C GLY A 139 5.76 16.31 -0.73
N LEU A 140 5.09 16.28 0.42
CA LEU A 140 3.85 17.01 0.67
C LEU A 140 4.13 18.36 1.36
N ASP A 141 3.16 19.27 1.28
CA ASP A 141 3.26 20.59 1.88
C ASP A 141 3.14 20.53 3.42
N THR A 142 4.15 21.04 4.12
CA THR A 142 4.16 21.13 5.59
C THR A 142 3.40 22.32 6.14
N ASP A 143 3.09 23.31 5.30
CA ASP A 143 2.35 24.52 5.68
C ASP A 143 0.83 24.31 5.60
N ASP A 144 0.37 23.21 4.98
CA ASP A 144 -1.03 22.76 5.05
C ASP A 144 -1.36 22.31 6.49
N THR A 145 -1.98 23.21 7.24
CA THR A 145 -2.36 23.01 8.64
C THR A 145 -3.33 21.84 8.82
N ASP A 146 -4.24 21.63 7.86
CA ASP A 146 -5.23 20.55 7.92
C ASP A 146 -4.58 19.19 7.65
N LEU A 147 -3.63 19.11 6.73
CA LEU A 147 -2.82 17.91 6.52
C LEU A 147 -1.97 17.60 7.76
N MET A 148 -1.29 18.60 8.31
CA MET A 148 -0.43 18.47 9.48
C MET A 148 -1.21 17.91 10.69
N ASP A 149 -2.38 18.45 10.98
CA ASP A 149 -3.21 18.00 12.10
C ASP A 149 -3.73 16.58 11.89
N ARG A 150 -4.13 16.22 10.66
CA ARG A 150 -4.58 14.86 10.33
C ARG A 150 -3.46 13.84 10.47
N VAL A 151 -2.24 14.14 9.99
CA VAL A 151 -1.08 13.24 10.11
C VAL A 151 -0.63 13.13 11.55
N ARG A 152 -0.54 14.24 12.29
CA ARG A 152 -0.19 14.24 13.72
C ARG A 152 -1.16 13.40 14.54
N ALA A 153 -2.47 13.55 14.32
CA ALA A 153 -3.48 12.75 15.03
C ALA A 153 -3.35 11.25 14.70
N ALA A 154 -3.05 10.91 13.45
CA ALA A 154 -2.82 9.53 13.03
C ALA A 154 -1.55 8.92 13.65
N VAL A 155 -0.46 9.69 13.72
CA VAL A 155 0.78 9.29 14.41
C VAL A 155 0.49 9.03 15.89
N ASP A 156 -0.18 9.95 16.59
CA ASP A 156 -0.46 9.80 18.02
C ASP A 156 -1.35 8.58 18.32
N ALA A 157 -2.41 8.37 17.53
CA ALA A 157 -3.26 7.20 17.63
C ALA A 157 -2.47 5.89 17.40
N SER A 158 -1.56 5.89 16.42
CA SER A 158 -0.71 4.74 16.14
C SER A 158 0.28 4.46 17.27
N MET A 159 0.94 5.49 17.81
CA MET A 159 1.90 5.33 18.90
C MET A 159 1.24 4.81 20.18
N ARG A 160 0.06 5.33 20.55
CA ARG A 160 -0.73 4.77 21.67
C ARG A 160 -1.11 3.30 21.45
N ALA A 161 -1.46 2.92 20.22
CA ALA A 161 -1.76 1.53 19.89
C ALA A 161 -0.50 0.63 19.97
N LYS A 162 0.68 1.16 19.66
CA LYS A 162 1.96 0.46 19.73
C LYS A 162 2.54 0.40 21.14
N GLU A 163 2.28 1.39 21.97
CA GLU A 163 2.60 1.43 23.41
C GLU A 163 1.90 0.27 24.13
N ARG A 164 0.58 0.11 23.91
CA ARG A 164 -0.20 -1.02 24.46
C ARG A 164 0.33 -2.39 24.06
N LYS A 165 1.02 -2.47 22.92
CA LYS A 165 1.63 -3.70 22.38
C LYS A 165 3.12 -3.83 22.74
N GLY A 166 3.68 -2.90 23.52
CA GLY A 166 5.06 -2.95 24.00
C GLY A 166 6.14 -2.56 22.97
N PHE A 167 5.77 -2.01 21.81
CA PHE A 167 6.76 -1.65 20.77
C PHE A 167 7.40 -0.27 20.99
N VAL A 168 6.68 0.64 21.61
CA VAL A 168 7.13 2.01 21.89
C VAL A 168 6.87 2.35 23.35
N GLU A 169 7.63 3.31 23.85
CA GLU A 169 7.52 3.84 25.20
C GLU A 169 7.12 5.31 25.14
N LYS A 170 6.24 5.68 26.07
CA LYS A 170 5.74 7.05 26.24
C LYS A 170 6.59 7.78 27.26
N HIS A 171 7.04 8.98 26.92
CA HIS A 171 7.79 9.87 27.80
C HIS A 171 7.01 11.18 27.99
N GLY A 172 6.84 11.57 29.25
CA GLY A 172 6.14 12.80 29.64
C GLY A 172 4.60 12.71 29.64
N GLU A 173 3.97 13.62 30.38
CA GLU A 173 2.51 13.79 30.37
C GLU A 173 2.07 14.76 29.28
N TRP A 174 2.73 15.92 29.16
CA TRP A 174 2.55 16.90 28.09
C TRP A 174 3.78 17.80 27.93
N PRO A 175 4.30 18.02 26.71
CA PRO A 175 4.01 17.26 25.50
C PRO A 175 4.49 15.81 25.58
N VAL A 176 3.80 14.91 24.89
CA VAL A 176 4.13 13.48 24.85
C VAL A 176 5.22 13.22 23.81
N TYR A 177 6.24 12.47 24.21
CA TYR A 177 7.31 11.99 23.36
C TYR A 177 7.31 10.46 23.29
N TRP A 178 7.75 9.93 22.16
CA TRP A 178 7.75 8.50 21.87
C TRP A 178 9.15 8.02 21.55
N SER A 179 9.53 6.83 22.01
CA SER A 179 10.74 6.12 21.60
C SER A 179 10.45 4.65 21.35
N VAL A 180 11.27 3.95 20.55
CA VAL A 180 11.15 2.50 20.38
C VAL A 180 11.73 1.79 21.59
N LYS A 181 11.05 0.75 22.09
CA LYS A 181 11.65 -0.16 23.08
C LYS A 181 12.70 -1.02 22.40
N HIS A 182 13.97 -0.82 22.73
CA HIS A 182 14.98 -1.80 22.40
C HIS A 182 14.72 -3.05 23.25
N HIS A 183 14.27 -4.14 22.63
CA HIS A 183 14.46 -5.45 23.23
C HIS A 183 15.97 -5.65 23.34
N GLY A 184 16.50 -5.51 24.55
CA GLY A 184 17.89 -5.81 24.84
C GLY A 184 18.22 -7.18 24.29
N ASN A 185 19.26 -7.24 23.47
CA ASN A 185 20.02 -8.45 23.25
C ASN A 185 20.31 -9.02 24.65
N ARG A 186 19.82 -10.23 24.98
CA ARG A 186 20.25 -10.91 26.20
C ARG A 186 21.75 -11.15 26.04
N PRO A 187 22.62 -10.60 26.91
CA PRO A 187 23.97 -11.12 26.99
C PRO A 187 23.90 -12.41 27.81
N GLY A 188 24.16 -13.54 27.16
CA GLY A 188 24.31 -14.85 27.80
C GLY A 188 23.14 -15.79 27.60
N ASP A 189 23.21 -16.57 26.53
CA ASP A 189 23.16 -18.04 26.57
C ASP A 189 24.21 -18.57 25.59
#